data_AF-A0A9E5SVT5-F1
#
_entry.id   AF-A0A9E5SVT5-F1
#
_cell.length_a   1.000
_cell.length_b   1.000
_cell.length_c   1.000
_cell.angle_alpha   90.00
_cell.angle_beta   90.00
_cell.angle_gamma   90.00
#
_symmetry.space_group_name_H-M   'P 1'
#
loop_
_entity.id
_entity.type
_entity.pdbx_description
1 polymer ?
#
loop_
_entity_poly.entity_id
_entity_poly.type
_entity_poly.pdbx_seq_one_letter_code
_entity_poly.pdbx_strand_id
1 'polypeptide(L)'
;MSSLKDTIKEILGEDLSHEKEVVAKVKAELAEDGVSVSDEDLCAVFFKLRRAAAPRSPRPEGGRSFRSNPNNQRFFINIGSVDGLNRDELIKFVAEHTSDITEGDFRDVYIKDRFSFFEVGKEKTDDVLNGINNSKYGNRDVRVEVSVRKEASAR
;
A
#
# COMPACT_ATOMS: atom_id res chain seq x y z
N MET A 1 9.80 4.39 27.87
CA MET A 1 10.09 3.45 26.76
C MET A 1 9.48 2.12 27.16
N SER A 2 8.28 1.79 26.67
CA SER A 2 7.67 0.50 27.00
C SER A 2 8.54 -0.60 26.39
N SER A 3 9.04 -1.52 27.22
CA SER A 3 9.94 -2.56 26.75
C SER A 3 9.15 -3.54 25.89
N LEU A 4 9.78 -4.11 24.87
CA LEU A 4 9.20 -5.20 24.06
C LEU A 4 8.66 -6.34 24.95
N LYS A 5 9.27 -6.52 26.12
CA LYS A 5 8.87 -7.49 27.15
C LYS A 5 7.53 -7.14 27.82
N ASP A 6 7.19 -5.87 27.96
CA ASP A 6 5.96 -5.41 28.60
C ASP A 6 4.78 -5.56 27.63
N THR A 7 5.00 -5.26 26.35
CA THR A 7 4.00 -5.46 25.29
C THR A 7 3.68 -6.94 25.08
N ILE A 8 4.69 -7.82 25.14
CA ILE A 8 4.49 -9.26 25.05
C ILE A 8 3.66 -9.79 26.24
N LYS A 9 3.89 -9.27 27.45
CA LYS A 9 3.11 -9.67 28.63
C LYS A 9 1.66 -9.22 28.56
N GLU A 10 1.40 -8.06 27.98
CA GLU A 10 0.06 -7.52 27.78
C GLU A 10 -0.72 -8.37 26.76
N ILE A 11 -0.11 -8.69 25.62
CA ILE A 11 -0.70 -9.56 24.58
C ILE A 11 -0.91 -10.98 25.11
N LEU A 12 0.02 -11.53 25.91
CA LEU A 12 -0.16 -12.84 26.56
C LEU A 12 -1.33 -12.86 27.56
N GLY A 13 -1.78 -11.68 28.01
CA GLY A 13 -2.96 -11.53 28.86
C GLY A 13 -4.30 -11.49 28.10
N GLU A 14 -4.27 -11.44 26.76
CA GLU A 14 -5.46 -11.48 25.92
C GLU A 14 -5.92 -12.93 25.67
N ASP A 15 -7.13 -13.07 25.12
CA ASP A 15 -7.68 -14.39 24.79
C ASP A 15 -7.11 -14.90 23.46
N LEU A 16 -5.96 -15.58 23.53
CA LEU A 16 -5.31 -16.20 22.36
C LEU A 16 -5.98 -17.51 21.88
N SER A 17 -7.27 -17.74 22.20
CA SER A 17 -7.94 -19.01 21.91
C SER A 17 -8.02 -19.29 20.41
N HIS A 18 -8.36 -18.26 19.63
CA HIS A 18 -8.52 -18.38 18.18
C HIS A 18 -7.16 -18.57 17.47
N GLU A 19 -6.12 -17.88 17.93
CA GLU A 19 -4.79 -17.97 17.34
C GLU A 19 -4.14 -19.33 17.62
N LYS A 20 -4.34 -19.87 18.84
CA LYS A 20 -3.93 -21.23 19.19
C LYS A 20 -4.67 -22.27 18.35
N GLU A 21 -5.97 -22.08 18.08
CA GLU A 21 -6.74 -22.98 17.21
C GLU A 21 -6.22 -22.97 15.76
N VAL A 22 -5.92 -21.79 15.21
CA VAL A 22 -5.36 -21.64 13.85
C VAL A 22 -4.00 -22.31 13.75
N VAL A 23 -3.10 -22.07 14.71
CA VAL A 23 -1.78 -22.72 14.75
C VAL A 23 -1.92 -24.24 14.88
N ALA A 24 -2.89 -24.74 15.65
CA ALA A 24 -3.15 -26.16 15.80
C ALA A 24 -3.67 -26.81 14.50
N LYS A 25 -4.59 -26.15 13.77
CA LYS A 25 -5.08 -26.62 12.47
C LYS A 25 -3.96 -26.68 11.44
N VAL A 26 -3.15 -25.63 11.35
CA VAL A 26 -2.00 -25.57 10.43
C VAL A 26 -0.96 -26.63 10.78
N LYS A 27 -0.69 -26.86 12.07
CA LYS A 27 0.20 -27.94 12.52
C LYS A 27 -0.34 -29.32 12.14
N ALA A 28 -1.66 -29.54 12.21
CA ALA A 28 -2.29 -30.79 11.81
C ALA A 28 -2.21 -31.02 10.29
N GLU A 29 -2.51 -30.01 9.47
CA GLU A 29 -2.40 -30.11 7.99
C GLU A 29 -0.95 -30.37 7.55
N LEU A 30 0.02 -29.66 8.13
CA LEU A 30 1.44 -29.84 7.78
C LEU A 30 2.00 -31.19 8.24
N ALA A 31 1.41 -31.79 9.28
CA ALA A 31 1.76 -33.14 9.73
C ALA A 31 1.23 -34.22 8.78
N GLU A 32 0.08 -34.01 8.13
CA GLU A 32 -0.43 -34.91 7.07
C GLU A 32 0.47 -34.91 5.83
N ASP A 33 1.08 -33.76 5.51
CA ASP A 33 2.05 -33.62 4.42
C ASP A 33 3.46 -34.15 4.78
N GLY A 34 3.64 -34.73 5.97
CA GLY A 34 4.92 -35.34 6.40
C GLY A 34 6.03 -34.33 6.72
N VAL A 35 5.67 -33.06 6.94
CA VAL A 35 6.64 -32.00 7.28
C VAL A 35 6.72 -31.86 8.79
N SER A 36 7.88 -32.18 9.39
CA SER A 36 8.12 -31.91 10.80
C SER A 36 8.42 -30.42 11.00
N VAL A 37 7.41 -29.64 11.34
CA VAL A 37 7.54 -28.20 11.58
C VAL A 37 7.67 -27.94 13.08
N SER A 38 8.74 -27.25 13.47
CA SER A 38 8.91 -26.81 14.86
C SER A 38 7.99 -25.62 15.17
N ASP A 39 7.66 -25.40 16.45
CA ASP A 39 6.82 -24.26 16.84
C ASP A 39 7.50 -22.91 16.50
N GLU A 40 8.84 -22.89 16.47
CA GLU A 40 9.66 -21.76 16.02
C GLU A 40 9.51 -21.50 14.51
N ASP A 41 9.50 -22.56 13.71
CA ASP A 41 9.30 -22.46 12.26
C ASP A 41 7.89 -22.02 11.91
N LEU A 42 6.87 -22.48 12.65
CA LEU A 42 5.50 -22.00 12.50
C LEU A 42 5.43 -20.50 12.80
N CYS A 43 6.01 -20.05 13.92
CA CYS A 43 6.10 -18.62 14.23
C CYS A 43 6.84 -17.84 13.13
N ALA A 44 7.94 -18.37 12.60
CA ALA A 44 8.68 -17.74 11.52
C ALA A 44 7.88 -17.66 10.22
N VAL A 45 7.12 -18.71 9.87
CA VAL A 45 6.22 -18.75 8.71
C VAL A 45 5.10 -17.72 8.86
N PHE A 46 4.42 -17.68 10.00
CA PHE A 46 3.39 -16.67 10.27
C PHE A 46 3.96 -15.25 10.24
N PHE A 47 5.14 -15.03 10.82
CA PHE A 47 5.82 -13.73 10.78
C PHE A 47 6.22 -13.33 9.35
N LYS A 48 6.69 -14.30 8.55
CA LYS A 48 7.06 -14.09 7.15
C LYS A 48 5.82 -13.88 6.27
N LEU A 49 4.72 -14.55 6.54
CA LEU A 49 3.44 -14.36 5.87
C LEU A 49 2.86 -12.98 6.17
N ARG A 50 2.92 -12.53 7.43
CA ARG A 50 2.50 -11.18 7.84
C ARG A 50 3.41 -10.10 7.28
N ARG A 51 4.72 -10.34 7.16
CA ARG A 51 5.66 -9.46 6.42
C ARG A 51 5.47 -9.51 4.90
N ALA A 52 4.99 -10.61 4.35
CA ALA A 52 4.65 -10.71 2.92
C ALA A 52 3.31 -10.05 2.60
N ALA A 53 2.41 -9.95 3.59
CA ALA A 53 1.15 -9.22 3.54
C ALA A 53 1.28 -7.72 3.85
N ALA A 54 2.43 -7.27 4.36
CA ALA A 54 2.77 -5.86 4.25
C ALA A 54 2.86 -5.54 2.75
N PRO A 55 2.17 -4.50 2.23
CA PRO A 55 2.24 -4.16 0.82
C PRO A 55 3.69 -3.82 0.50
N ARG A 56 4.41 -4.79 -0.03
CA ARG A 56 5.63 -4.54 -0.78
C ARG A 56 5.17 -3.64 -1.91
N SER A 57 5.41 -2.35 -1.81
CA SER A 57 5.41 -1.49 -2.99
C SER A 57 6.25 -2.23 -4.02
N PRO A 58 5.66 -2.68 -5.15
CA PRO A 58 6.45 -3.38 -6.14
C PRO A 58 7.52 -2.39 -6.57
N ARG A 59 8.78 -2.68 -6.25
CA ARG A 59 9.89 -2.06 -6.97
C ARG A 59 9.66 -2.47 -8.42
N PRO A 60 9.38 -1.55 -9.36
CA PRO A 60 9.28 -1.93 -10.75
C PRO A 60 10.71 -2.16 -11.22
N GLU A 61 11.19 -3.38 -11.01
CA GLU A 61 12.38 -3.90 -11.64
C GLU A 61 11.94 -4.48 -12.98
N GLY A 62 12.30 -3.80 -14.07
CA GLY A 62 12.11 -4.29 -15.43
C GLY A 62 10.76 -3.93 -16.08
N GLY A 63 10.79 -2.87 -16.89
CA GLY A 63 10.47 -3.02 -18.31
C GLY A 63 9.09 -3.52 -18.74
N ARG A 64 8.02 -3.36 -17.96
CA ARG A 64 6.69 -3.29 -18.60
C ARG A 64 6.62 -1.93 -19.27
N SER A 65 6.69 -1.93 -20.59
CA SER A 65 6.20 -0.83 -21.41
C SER A 65 4.75 -0.59 -21.02
N PHE A 66 4.54 0.33 -20.07
CA PHE A 66 3.24 0.90 -19.78
C PHE A 66 2.75 1.50 -21.09
N ARG A 67 1.83 0.80 -21.76
CA ARG A 67 1.10 1.40 -22.87
C ARG A 67 0.34 2.56 -22.26
N SER A 68 0.76 3.79 -22.58
CA SER A 68 0.02 4.99 -22.25
C SER A 68 -1.40 4.81 -22.77
N ASN A 69 -2.35 4.55 -21.88
CA ASN A 69 -3.73 4.47 -22.29
C ASN A 69 -4.18 5.90 -22.58
N PRO A 70 -4.59 6.23 -23.82
CA PRO A 70 -5.01 7.59 -24.16
C PRO A 70 -6.21 8.08 -23.34
N ASN A 71 -6.92 7.18 -22.65
CA ASN A 71 -8.05 7.53 -21.79
C ASN A 71 -7.66 7.80 -20.32
N ASN A 72 -6.39 7.66 -19.95
CA ASN A 72 -5.93 7.97 -18.60
C ASN A 72 -5.32 9.37 -18.54
N GLN A 73 -5.47 10.02 -17.39
CA GLN A 73 -4.75 11.23 -17.04
C GLN A 73 -3.80 10.95 -15.88
N ARG A 74 -2.53 11.31 -16.05
CA ARG A 74 -1.54 11.28 -14.98
C ARG A 74 -1.57 12.58 -14.19
N PHE A 75 -1.42 12.46 -12.88
CA PHE A 75 -1.37 13.55 -11.92
C PHE A 75 -0.04 13.52 -11.18
N PHE A 76 0.50 14.70 -10.91
CA PHE A 76 1.57 14.94 -9.96
C PHE A 76 0.94 15.40 -8.65
N ILE A 77 1.44 14.91 -7.52
CA ILE A 77 1.05 15.35 -6.18
C ILE A 77 2.29 15.63 -5.33
N ASN A 78 2.28 16.74 -4.59
CA ASN A 78 3.44 17.26 -3.84
C ASN A 78 3.72 16.58 -2.47
N ILE A 79 3.24 15.35 -2.29
CA ILE A 79 3.45 14.51 -1.10
C ILE A 79 3.99 13.14 -1.51
N GLY A 80 4.84 12.56 -0.67
CA GLY A 80 5.54 11.30 -0.94
C GLY A 80 5.78 10.46 0.31
N SER A 81 6.64 9.45 0.18
CA SER A 81 6.89 8.50 1.27
C SER A 81 7.49 9.14 2.52
N VAL A 82 8.22 10.26 2.40
CA VAL A 82 8.74 10.99 3.59
C VAL A 82 7.63 11.65 4.40
N ASP A 83 6.48 11.90 3.76
CA ASP A 83 5.29 12.45 4.40
C ASP A 83 4.41 11.32 5.00
N GLY A 84 4.89 10.07 4.93
CA GLY A 84 4.18 8.87 5.35
C GLY A 84 3.43 8.18 4.22
N LEU A 85 3.29 8.82 3.05
CA LEU A 85 2.40 8.38 1.99
C LEU A 85 2.76 7.01 1.41
N ASN A 86 1.83 6.06 1.52
CA ASN A 86 1.86 4.77 0.84
C ASN A 86 0.79 4.68 -0.26
N ARG A 87 0.83 3.60 -1.08
CA ARG A 87 -0.11 3.43 -2.21
C ARG A 87 -1.56 3.47 -1.73
N ASP A 88 -1.86 2.71 -0.70
CA ASP A 88 -3.23 2.59 -0.18
C ASP A 88 -3.68 3.90 0.49
N GLU A 89 -2.75 4.63 1.11
CA GLU A 89 -3.04 5.94 1.69
C GLU A 89 -3.30 7.00 0.63
N LEU A 90 -2.54 7.01 -0.47
CA LEU A 90 -2.81 7.90 -1.59
C LEU A 90 -4.20 7.62 -2.18
N ILE A 91 -4.53 6.34 -2.38
CA ILE A 91 -5.83 5.94 -2.93
C ILE A 91 -6.96 6.38 -1.99
N LYS A 92 -6.84 6.10 -0.69
CA LYS A 92 -7.81 6.53 0.32
C LYS A 92 -7.95 8.05 0.35
N PHE A 93 -6.83 8.75 0.39
CA PHE A 93 -6.80 10.21 0.46
C PHE A 93 -7.50 10.85 -0.74
N VAL A 94 -7.21 10.36 -1.96
CA VAL A 94 -7.90 10.83 -3.17
C VAL A 94 -9.39 10.51 -3.09
N ALA A 95 -9.76 9.26 -2.77
CA ALA A 95 -11.17 8.84 -2.69
C ALA A 95 -11.97 9.59 -1.60
N GLU A 96 -11.33 10.01 -0.50
CA GLU A 96 -11.97 10.82 0.55
C GLU A 96 -12.27 12.26 0.07
N HIS A 97 -11.47 12.77 -0.85
CA HIS A 97 -11.59 14.15 -1.35
C HIS A 97 -12.31 14.24 -2.71
N THR A 98 -12.71 13.11 -3.30
CA THR A 98 -13.42 13.05 -4.57
C THR A 98 -14.58 12.07 -4.50
N SER A 99 -15.78 12.50 -4.87
CA SER A 99 -17.01 11.71 -4.74
C SER A 99 -17.07 10.47 -5.64
N ASP A 100 -16.41 10.53 -6.79
CA ASP A 100 -16.60 9.56 -7.89
C ASP A 100 -15.38 8.68 -8.17
N ILE A 101 -14.35 8.72 -7.32
CA ILE A 101 -13.13 7.94 -7.50
C ILE A 101 -13.04 6.84 -6.44
N THR A 102 -12.87 5.61 -6.93
CA THR A 102 -12.67 4.42 -6.11
C THR A 102 -11.30 3.81 -6.38
N GLU A 103 -10.90 2.82 -5.56
CA GLU A 103 -9.64 2.09 -5.76
C GLU A 103 -9.50 1.48 -7.17
N GLY A 104 -10.60 1.05 -7.78
CA GLY A 104 -10.62 0.43 -9.11
C GLY A 104 -10.30 1.39 -10.28
N ASP A 105 -10.32 2.70 -10.02
CA ASP A 105 -10.05 3.73 -11.01
C ASP A 105 -8.56 4.03 -11.18
N PHE A 106 -7.75 3.67 -10.18
CA PHE A 106 -6.31 3.89 -10.21
C PHE A 106 -5.64 2.89 -11.14
N ARG A 107 -4.94 3.41 -12.15
CA ARG A 107 -4.27 2.59 -13.18
C ARG A 107 -2.78 2.42 -12.92
N ASP A 108 -2.11 3.50 -12.54
CA ASP A 108 -0.70 3.50 -12.17
C ASP A 108 -0.52 4.39 -10.94
N VAL A 109 0.34 3.99 -10.01
CA VAL A 109 0.67 4.76 -8.81
C VAL A 109 2.16 4.65 -8.59
N TYR A 110 2.83 5.79 -8.57
CA TYR A 110 4.27 5.90 -8.44
C TYR A 110 4.65 6.87 -7.33
N ILE A 111 5.03 6.32 -6.18
CA ILE A 111 5.41 7.11 -5.00
C ILE A 111 6.91 7.39 -5.05
N LYS A 112 7.28 8.66 -4.86
CA LYS A 112 8.66 9.08 -4.60
C LYS A 112 8.76 9.64 -3.20
N ASP A 113 9.98 10.00 -2.81
CA ASP A 113 10.26 10.48 -1.47
C ASP A 113 9.45 11.73 -1.13
N ARG A 114 9.46 12.76 -1.99
CA ARG A 114 8.84 14.08 -1.70
C ARG A 114 7.59 14.40 -2.52
N PHE A 115 7.25 13.53 -3.45
CA PHE A 115 6.15 13.72 -4.39
C PHE A 115 5.71 12.37 -4.91
N SER A 116 4.54 12.30 -5.52
CA SER A 116 4.04 11.07 -6.12
C SER A 116 3.36 11.36 -7.43
N PHE A 117 3.09 10.30 -8.18
CA PHE A 117 2.22 10.36 -9.33
C PHE A 117 1.17 9.27 -9.26
N PHE A 118 0.02 9.53 -9.84
CA PHE A 118 -1.02 8.53 -10.05
C PHE A 118 -1.74 8.76 -11.37
N GLU A 119 -2.39 7.73 -11.90
CA GLU A 119 -3.21 7.79 -13.11
C GLU A 119 -4.63 7.34 -12.81
N VAL A 120 -5.61 8.13 -13.24
CA VAL A 120 -7.05 7.79 -13.25
C VAL A 120 -7.65 8.07 -14.63
N GLY A 121 -8.92 7.74 -14.84
CA GLY A 121 -9.64 8.06 -16.08
C GLY A 121 -9.70 9.57 -16.32
N LYS A 122 -9.56 10.00 -17.58
CA LYS A 122 -9.59 11.42 -17.99
C LYS A 122 -10.90 12.10 -17.60
N GLU A 123 -12.00 11.37 -17.59
CA GLU A 123 -13.32 11.83 -17.19
C GLU A 123 -13.36 12.32 -15.74
N LYS A 124 -12.41 11.90 -14.89
CA LYS A 124 -12.34 12.27 -13.47
C LYS A 124 -11.34 13.39 -13.18
N THR A 125 -10.81 14.04 -14.22
CA THR A 125 -9.72 15.03 -14.08
C THR A 125 -10.12 16.23 -13.25
N ASP A 126 -11.30 16.78 -13.51
CA ASP A 126 -11.77 17.98 -12.83
C ASP A 126 -12.08 17.69 -11.35
N ASP A 127 -12.61 16.50 -11.05
CA ASP A 127 -12.88 16.07 -9.67
C ASP A 127 -11.58 15.95 -8.87
N VAL A 128 -10.55 15.34 -9.45
CA VAL A 128 -9.21 15.25 -8.84
C VAL A 128 -8.65 16.64 -8.56
N LEU A 129 -8.66 17.54 -9.55
CA LEU A 129 -8.05 18.86 -9.43
C LEU A 129 -8.79 19.74 -8.42
N ASN A 130 -10.13 19.69 -8.40
CA ASN A 130 -10.93 20.54 -7.53
C ASN A 130 -11.07 19.97 -6.12
N GLY A 131 -11.18 18.66 -5.98
CA GLY A 131 -11.37 17.99 -4.68
C GLY A 131 -10.10 17.96 -3.83
N ILE A 132 -8.94 17.79 -4.46
CA ILE A 132 -7.68 17.61 -3.73
C ILE A 132 -6.93 18.92 -3.50
N ASN A 133 -6.98 19.88 -4.42
CA ASN A 133 -6.27 21.14 -4.20
C ASN A 133 -6.82 21.86 -2.97
N ASN A 134 -5.93 22.31 -2.07
CA ASN A 134 -6.23 22.91 -0.75
C ASN A 134 -6.61 21.92 0.37
N SER A 135 -6.49 20.61 0.13
CA SER A 135 -6.53 19.62 1.20
C SER A 135 -5.20 19.57 1.98
N LYS A 136 -5.22 18.95 3.16
CA LYS A 136 -4.02 18.76 3.99
C LYS A 136 -3.74 17.29 4.20
N TYR A 137 -2.47 16.92 4.08
CA TYR A 137 -1.97 15.61 4.46
C TYR A 137 -0.94 15.77 5.57
N GLY A 138 -1.33 15.40 6.80
CA GLY A 138 -0.55 15.70 8.00
C GLY A 138 -0.31 17.21 8.15
N ASN A 139 0.95 17.63 8.03
CA ASN A 139 1.37 19.03 8.18
C ASN A 139 1.67 19.74 6.84
N ARG A 140 1.33 19.13 5.70
CA ARG A 140 1.58 19.70 4.37
C ARG A 140 0.29 20.03 3.64
N ASP A 141 0.28 21.20 3.03
CA ASP A 141 -0.76 21.57 2.07
C ASP A 141 -0.53 20.82 0.77
N VAL A 142 -1.58 20.13 0.31
CA VAL A 142 -1.52 19.25 -0.84
C VAL A 142 -1.89 20.03 -2.11
N ARG A 143 -1.11 19.78 -3.16
CA ARG A 143 -1.29 20.33 -4.49
C ARG A 143 -1.21 19.21 -5.52
N VAL A 144 -2.20 19.17 -6.40
CA VAL A 144 -2.29 18.23 -7.51
C VAL A 144 -2.28 18.98 -8.84
N GLU A 145 -1.50 18.48 -9.78
CA GLU A 145 -1.39 19.03 -11.13
C GLU A 145 -1.46 17.93 -12.19
N VAL A 146 -1.97 18.30 -13.37
CA VAL A 146 -1.92 17.43 -14.56
C VAL A 146 -0.47 17.25 -14.98
N SER A 147 -0.03 16.00 -15.09
CA SER A 147 1.31 15.66 -15.57
C SER A 147 1.21 14.85 -16.84
N VAL A 148 2.09 15.12 -17.80
CA VAL A 148 2.26 14.26 -18.97
C VAL A 148 3.40 13.28 -18.69
N ARG A 149 3.25 12.02 -19.08
CA ARG A 149 4.38 11.09 -19.09
C ARG A 149 5.30 11.56 -20.22
N LYS A 150 6.46 12.14 -19.89
CA LYS A 150 7.52 12.28 -20.89
C LYS A 150 7.80 10.86 -21.38
N GLU A 151 7.59 10.60 -22.67
CA GLU A 151 8.19 9.43 -23.30
C GLU A 151 9.65 9.45 -22.89
N ALA A 152 10.13 8.36 -22.29
CA ALA A 152 11.54 8.23 -22.03
C ALA A 152 12.22 8.47 -23.37
N SER A 153 12.93 9.60 -23.52
CA SER A 153 13.85 9.76 -24.63
C SER A 153 14.75 8.55 -24.56
N ALA A 154 14.53 7.61 -25.48
CA ALA A 154 15.49 6.58 -25.80
C ALA A 154 16.76 7.34 -26.20
N ARG A 155 17.70 7.40 -25.27
CA ARG A 155 19.09 7.77 -25.53
C ARG A 155 19.91 6.51 -25.37
#